data_AF-A0A0M8QT17-F1
#
_entry.id   AF-A0A0M8QT17-F1
#
_cell.length_a   1.000
_cell.length_b   1.000
_cell.length_c   1.000
_cell.angle_alpha   90.00
_cell.angle_beta   90.00
_cell.angle_gamma   90.00
#
_symmetry.space_group_name_H-M   'P 1'
#
loop_
_entity.id
_entity.type
_entity.pdbx_description
1 polymer ?
#
loop_
_entity_poly.entity_id
_entity_poly.type
_entity_poly.pdbx_seq_one_letter_code
_entity_poly.pdbx_strand_id
1 'polypeptide(L)'
;RHTTRFVVIGNHLTQHPELSLVAIGLACHIQSLPTGTPVDIKSLAARFKEGATRISDALRELETHGYLRRERIRTPTGHLITRTTSCNQPHHRREAATPPD
;
A
#
# COMPACT_ATOMS: atom_id res chain seq x y z
N ARG A 1 21.18 -13.21 -11.06
CA ARG A 1 20.06 -13.49 -10.12
C ARG A 1 20.27 -12.60 -8.90
N HIS A 2 19.33 -11.72 -8.56
CA HIS A 2 19.36 -11.04 -7.26
C HIS A 2 18.99 -12.06 -6.18
N THR A 3 19.81 -12.19 -5.15
CA THR A 3 19.64 -13.21 -4.10
C THR A 3 19.31 -12.61 -2.74
N THR A 4 19.46 -11.29 -2.58
CA THR A 4 19.17 -10.55 -1.35
C THR A 4 18.53 -9.21 -1.66
N ARG A 5 17.74 -8.68 -0.72
CA ARG A 5 17.15 -7.33 -0.74
C ARG A 5 16.38 -6.99 -2.04
N PHE A 6 15.58 -7.93 -2.52
CA PHE A 6 14.66 -7.70 -3.63
C PHE A 6 13.21 -7.90 -3.17
N VAL A 7 12.28 -7.30 -3.90
CA VAL A 7 10.84 -7.57 -3.78
C VAL A 7 10.31 -8.14 -5.08
N VAL A 8 9.32 -9.03 -4.98
CA VAL A 8 8.59 -9.56 -6.13
C VAL A 8 7.30 -8.77 -6.24
N ILE A 9 7.11 -8.09 -7.37
CA ILE A 9 5.92 -7.30 -7.65
C ILE A 9 5.11 -8.02 -8.73
N GLY A 10 3.80 -8.12 -8.52
CA GLY A 10 2.89 -8.73 -9.50
C GLY A 10 2.67 -7.83 -10.73
N ASN A 11 2.58 -8.44 -11.91
CA ASN A 11 2.35 -7.72 -13.17
C ASN A 11 1.03 -6.94 -13.17
N HIS A 12 0.01 -7.41 -12.45
CA HIS A 12 -1.26 -6.70 -12.33
C HIS A 12 -1.11 -5.29 -11.71
N LEU A 13 -0.07 -5.07 -10.88
CA LEU A 13 0.26 -3.76 -10.35
C LEU A 13 1.10 -2.94 -11.33
N THR A 14 2.15 -3.54 -11.91
CA THR A 14 3.08 -2.80 -12.79
C THR A 14 2.49 -2.47 -14.16
N GLN A 15 1.47 -3.20 -14.58
CA GLN A 15 0.77 -3.03 -15.86
C GLN A 15 -0.67 -2.52 -15.66
N HIS A 16 -0.99 -1.98 -14.48
CA HIS A 16 -2.35 -1.52 -14.20
C HIS A 16 -2.70 -0.32 -15.10
N PRO A 17 -3.79 -0.38 -15.89
CA PRO A 17 -4.08 0.62 -16.92
C PRO A 17 -4.54 1.96 -16.34
N GLU A 18 -5.12 1.95 -15.15
CA GLU A 18 -5.72 3.14 -14.52
C GLU A 18 -4.84 3.75 -13.41
N LEU A 19 -3.73 3.10 -13.03
CA LEU A 19 -2.83 3.66 -12.03
C LEU A 19 -1.80 4.57 -12.69
N SER A 20 -1.54 5.71 -12.04
CA SER A 20 -0.40 6.55 -12.40
C SER A 20 0.92 5.85 -12.08
N LEU A 21 1.98 6.23 -12.81
CA LEU A 21 3.34 5.72 -12.53
C LEU A 21 3.81 6.11 -11.12
N VAL A 22 3.30 7.22 -10.56
CA VAL A 22 3.56 7.61 -9.18
C VAL A 22 2.93 6.60 -8.21
N ALA A 23 1.67 6.21 -8.43
CA ALA A 23 1.00 5.19 -7.62
C ALA A 23 1.70 3.83 -7.72
N ILE A 24 2.07 3.38 -8.92
CA ILE A 24 2.81 2.13 -9.13
C ILE A 24 4.16 2.17 -8.40
N GLY A 25 4.94 3.23 -8.58
CA GLY A 25 6.22 3.41 -7.90
C GLY A 25 6.09 3.44 -6.38
N LEU A 26 5.04 4.09 -5.87
CA LEU A 26 4.76 4.15 -4.45
C LEU A 26 4.38 2.78 -3.88
N ALA A 27 3.55 2.01 -4.57
CA ALA A 27 3.20 0.65 -4.16
C ALA A 27 4.42 -0.27 -4.11
N CYS A 28 5.31 -0.19 -5.12
CA CYS A 28 6.59 -0.92 -5.13
C CYS A 28 7.46 -0.53 -3.93
N HIS A 29 7.55 0.77 -3.62
CA HIS A 29 8.31 1.23 -2.47
C HIS A 29 7.72 0.68 -1.17
N ILE A 30 6.41 0.80 -0.95
CA ILE A 30 5.73 0.33 0.26
C ILE A 30 5.94 -1.18 0.46
N GLN A 31 5.85 -1.99 -0.59
CA GLN A 31 6.09 -3.45 -0.51
C GLN A 31 7.54 -3.82 -0.18
N SER A 32 8.49 -2.91 -0.41
CA SER A 32 9.91 -3.08 -0.06
C SER A 32 10.25 -2.71 1.38
N LEU A 33 9.33 -2.07 2.10
CA LEU A 33 9.57 -1.62 3.47
C LEU A 33 9.31 -2.74 4.50
N PRO A 34 10.05 -2.75 5.61
CA PRO A 34 9.69 -3.57 6.76
C PRO A 34 8.30 -3.21 7.29
N THR A 35 7.58 -4.21 7.78
CA THR A 35 6.29 -4.03 8.48
C THR A 35 6.44 -3.02 9.61
N GLY A 36 5.50 -2.08 9.70
CA GLY A 36 5.50 -1.02 10.72
C GLY A 36 6.20 0.27 10.28
N THR A 37 6.81 0.30 9.09
CA THR A 37 7.35 1.56 8.55
C THR A 37 6.22 2.56 8.29
N PRO A 38 6.33 3.81 8.75
CA PRO A 38 5.35 4.86 8.46
C PRO A 38 5.26 5.15 6.96
N VAL A 39 4.04 5.12 6.43
CA VAL A 39 3.71 5.40 5.01
C VAL A 39 2.60 6.46 4.91
N ASP A 40 2.70 7.48 5.75
CA ASP A 40 1.84 8.67 5.69
C ASP A 40 2.36 9.69 4.66
N ILE A 41 1.47 10.61 4.26
CA ILE A 41 1.77 11.62 3.22
C ILE A 41 3.00 12.46 3.58
N LYS A 42 3.15 12.85 4.85
CA LYS A 42 4.26 13.72 5.28
C LYS A 42 5.58 12.97 5.19
N SER A 43 5.63 11.74 5.67
CA SER A 43 6.83 10.89 5.62
C SER A 43 7.26 10.59 4.18
N LEU A 44 6.31 10.32 3.29
CA LEU A 44 6.58 10.02 1.88
C LEU A 44 7.00 11.28 1.10
N ALA A 45 6.31 12.41 1.29
CA ALA A 45 6.65 13.67 0.62
C ALA A 45 8.00 14.24 1.08
N ALA A 46 8.44 13.94 2.30
CA ALA A 46 9.79 14.29 2.76
C ALA A 46 10.89 13.44 2.10
N ARG A 47 10.55 12.25 1.59
CA ARG A 47 11.51 11.29 1.03
C ARG A 47 11.63 11.39 -0.50
N PHE A 48 10.54 11.72 -1.18
CA PHE A 48 10.49 11.74 -2.64
C PHE A 48 10.50 13.16 -3.20
N LYS A 49 10.84 13.28 -4.49
CA LYS A 49 10.74 14.54 -5.23
C LYS A 49 9.29 14.96 -5.51
N GLU A 50 8.34 14.07 -5.27
CA GLU A 50 6.92 14.34 -5.45
C GLU A 50 6.33 15.12 -4.27
N GLY A 51 5.52 16.13 -4.58
CA GLY A 51 4.85 16.94 -3.58
C GLY A 51 3.73 16.18 -2.83
N ALA A 52 3.37 16.69 -1.66
CA ALA A 52 2.36 16.09 -0.79
C ALA A 52 1.01 15.82 -1.49
N THR A 53 0.58 16.70 -2.41
CA THR A 53 -0.64 16.51 -3.19
C THR A 53 -0.55 15.28 -4.09
N ARG A 54 0.52 15.12 -4.88
CA ARG A 54 0.71 13.95 -5.74
C ARG A 54 0.84 12.65 -4.95
N ILE A 55 1.53 12.70 -3.81
CA ILE A 55 1.60 11.54 -2.90
C ILE A 55 0.21 11.19 -2.36
N SER A 56 -0.58 12.19 -1.95
CA SER A 56 -1.94 11.98 -1.48
C SER A 56 -2.84 11.35 -2.56
N ASP A 57 -2.76 11.85 -3.78
CA ASP A 57 -3.56 11.36 -4.90
C ASP A 57 -3.14 9.94 -5.30
N ALA A 58 -1.83 9.65 -5.35
CA ALA A 58 -1.32 8.31 -5.58
C ALA A 58 -1.77 7.30 -4.50
N LEU A 59 -1.78 7.69 -3.21
CA LEU A 59 -2.31 6.83 -2.15
C LEU A 59 -3.81 6.56 -2.31
N ARG A 60 -4.59 7.57 -2.76
CA ARG A 60 -6.03 7.42 -3.04
C ARG A 60 -6.28 6.49 -4.23
N GLU A 61 -5.48 6.58 -5.30
CA GLU A 61 -5.55 5.65 -6.43
C GLU A 61 -5.34 4.20 -5.93
N LEU A 62 -4.27 3.97 -5.15
CA LEU A 62 -3.98 2.64 -4.61
C LEU A 62 -5.11 2.10 -3.72
N GLU A 63 -5.75 2.95 -2.92
CA GLU A 63 -6.92 2.55 -2.13
C GLU A 63 -8.14 2.23 -3.00
N THR A 64 -8.40 3.06 -4.00
CA THR A 64 -9.53 2.90 -4.93
C THR A 64 -9.44 1.57 -5.67
N HIS A 65 -8.24 1.19 -6.11
CA HIS A 65 -7.98 -0.09 -6.78
C HIS A 65 -7.67 -1.25 -5.82
N GLY A 66 -7.76 -1.02 -4.51
CA GLY A 66 -7.64 -2.06 -3.49
C GLY A 66 -6.21 -2.56 -3.21
N TYR A 67 -5.19 -1.88 -3.73
CA TYR A 67 -3.78 -2.15 -3.45
C TYR A 67 -3.33 -1.69 -2.06
N LEU A 68 -4.11 -0.82 -1.44
CA LEU A 68 -3.83 -0.26 -0.13
C LEU A 68 -5.12 -0.16 0.69
N ARG A 69 -5.03 -0.45 1.98
CA ARG A 69 -6.11 -0.23 2.95
C ARG A 69 -5.58 0.60 4.09
N ARG A 70 -6.30 1.66 4.46
CA ARG A 70 -5.99 2.49 5.63
C ARG A 70 -7.07 2.31 6.67
N GLU A 71 -6.67 1.86 7.85
CA GLU A 71 -7.56 1.67 8.99
C GLU A 71 -7.09 2.54 10.14
N ARG A 72 -8.02 3.25 10.78
CA ARG A 72 -7.73 3.96 12.02
C ARG A 72 -7.94 2.99 13.18
N ILE A 73 -6.84 2.60 13.83
CA ILE A 73 -6.85 1.63 14.91
C ILE A 73 -6.54 2.37 16.20
N ARG A 74 -7.34 2.12 17.23
CA ARG A 74 -7.02 2.55 18.58
C ARG A 74 -6.10 1.52 19.22
N THR A 75 -4.92 1.94 19.62
CA THR A 75 -3.97 1.08 20.31
C THR A 75 -4.51 0.73 21.70
N PRO A 76 -4.03 -0.37 22.32
CA PRO A 76 -4.34 -0.68 23.72
C PRO A 76 -3.94 0.45 24.69
N THR A 77 -2.96 1.26 24.30
CA THR A 77 -2.51 2.46 25.02
C THR A 77 -3.38 3.71 24.78
N GLY A 78 -4.48 3.57 24.03
CA GLY A 78 -5.47 4.63 23.80
C GLY A 78 -5.17 5.57 22.63
N HIS A 79 -4.02 5.44 21.97
CA HIS A 79 -3.64 6.28 20.83
C HIS A 79 -4.35 5.85 19.54
N LEU A 80 -4.76 6.82 18.73
CA LEU A 80 -5.30 6.55 17.40
C LEU A 80 -4.15 6.55 16.38
N ILE A 81 -3.89 5.39 15.77
CA ILE A 81 -2.87 5.24 14.73
C ILE A 81 -3.54 4.93 13.38
N THR A 82 -2.90 5.34 12.29
CA THR A 82 -3.31 4.89 10.95
C THR A 82 -2.46 3.69 10.58
N ARG A 83 -3.11 2.54 10.42
CA ARG A 83 -2.48 1.32 9.89
C ARG A 83 -2.71 1.26 8.40
N THR A 84 -1.62 1.22 7.65
CA THR A 84 -1.65 1.00 6.21
C THR A 84 -1.26 -0.43 5.90
N THR A 85 -2.16 -1.17 5.27
CA THR A 85 -1.93 -2.54 4.80
C THR A 85 -1.80 -2.51 3.28
N SER A 86 -0.67 -2.98 2.76
CA SER A 86 -0.51 -3.22 1.32
C SER A 86 -1.15 -4.57 0.95
N CYS A 87 -1.92 -4.59 -0.13
CA CYS A 87 -2.59 -5.79 -0.64
C CYS A 87 -1.95 -6.18 -1.97
N ASN A 88 -1.18 -7.27 -1.97
CA ASN A 88 -0.46 -7.72 -3.16
C ASN A 88 -1.38 -8.28 -4.25
N GLN A 89 -2.63 -8.61 -3.95
CA GLN A 89 -3.63 -9.04 -4.93
C GLN A 89 -5.02 -8.52 -4.51
N PRO A 90 -5.52 -7.42 -5.11
CA PRO A 90 -6.81 -6.82 -4.70
C PRO A 90 -8.02 -7.71 -5.01
N HIS A 91 -7.93 -8.58 -6.02
CA HIS A 91 -9.01 -9.50 -6.43
C HIS A 91 -9.09 -10.79 -5.60
N HIS A 92 -8.08 -11.11 -4.79
CA HIS A 92 -8.19 -12.15 -3.77
C HIS A 92 -8.79 -11.57 -2.49
N ARG A 93 -10.03 -11.07 -2.59
CA ARG A 93 -10.92 -11.16 -1.43
C ARG A 93 -11.07 -12.67 -1.19
N ARG A 94 -10.31 -13.20 -0.22
CA ARG A 94 -10.66 -14.47 0.42
C ARG A 94 -12.15 -14.34 0.75
N GLU A 95 -12.98 -15.09 0.04
CA GLU A 95 -14.32 -15.44 0.49
C GLU A 95 -14.17 -15.72 1.98
N ALA A 96 -14.84 -14.92 2.81
CA ALA A 96 -14.97 -15.28 4.21
C ALA A 96 -15.59 -16.68 4.18
N ALA A 97 -14.84 -17.66 4.70
CA ALA A 97 -15.29 -19.04 4.79
C ALA A 97 -16.68 -19.01 5.44
N THR A 98 -17.70 -19.25 4.64
CA THR A 98 -19.02 -19.57 5.16
C THR A 98 -18.86 -21.00 5.66
N PRO A 99 -19.05 -21.28 6.96
CA PRO A 99 -18.97 -22.65 7.45
C PRO A 99 -20.03 -23.46 6.69
N PRO A 100 -19.72 -24.68 6.22
CA PRO A 100 -20.77 -25.58 5.75
C PRO A 100 -21.72 -25.89 6.91
N ASP A 101 -23.03 -25.93 6.60
CA ASP A 101 -24.11 -26.35 7.51
C ASP A 101 -23.85 -27.73 8.14
#